data_AF-A0A356FYE0-F1
#
_entry.id   AF-A0A356FYE0-F1
#
_cell.length_a   1.000
_cell.length_b   1.000
_cell.length_c   1.000
_cell.angle_alpha   90.00
_cell.angle_beta   90.00
_cell.angle_gamma   90.00
#
_symmetry.space_group_name_H-M   'P 1'
#
loop_
_entity.id
_entity.type
_entity.pdbx_description
1 polymer ?
#
loop_
_entity_poly.entity_id
_entity_poly.type
_entity_poly.pdbx_seq_one_letter_code
_entity_poly.pdbx_strand_id
1 'polypeptide(L)' 'MGKGFFITFEGGEGTGKSTQTRLLADFLENRGYPCVLTR' A
#
# COMPACT_ATOMS: atom_id res chain seq x y z
N MET A 1 -22.37 -0.35 3.55
CA MET A 1 -20.91 -0.31 3.83
C MET A 1 -20.20 -1.08 2.74
N GLY A 2 -19.42 -0.41 1.89
CA GLY A 2 -18.64 -1.10 0.85
C GLY A 2 -17.49 -1.90 1.46
N LYS A 3 -17.10 -3.01 0.85
CA LYS A 3 -15.91 -3.78 1.26
C LYS A 3 -14.66 -3.05 0.75
N GLY A 4 -13.70 -2.79 1.63
CA GLY A 4 -12.37 -2.30 1.27
C GLY A 4 -11.39 -3.45 1.00
N PHE A 5 -10.17 -3.10 0.57
CA PHE A 5 -9.06 -4.05 0.39
C PHE A 5 -8.02 -3.87 1.50
N PHE A 6 -7.44 -4.99 1.95
CA PHE A 6 -6.25 -5.00 2.79
C PHE A 6 -5.13 -5.65 1.98
N ILE A 7 -4.02 -4.94 1.82
CA ILE A 7 -2.89 -5.35 0.98
C ILE A 7 -1.65 -5.42 1.85
N THR A 8 -0.97 -6.57 1.83
CA THR A 8 0.28 -6.80 2.58
C THR A 8 1.42 -7.04 1.60
N PHE A 9 2.58 -6.45 1.89
CA PHE A 9 3.81 -6.68 1.15
C PHE A 9 4.72 -7.60 1.97
N GLU A 10 4.98 -8.79 1.44
CA GLU A 10 5.82 -9.81 2.07
C GLU A 10 7.18 -9.95 1.38
N GLY A 11 8.19 -10.43 2.12
CA GLY A 11 9.54 -10.69 1.60
C GLY A 11 10.66 -10.41 2.60
N GLY A 12 11.88 -10.85 2.26
CA GLY A 12 13.07 -10.73 3.10
C GLY A 12 13.50 -9.29 3.39
N GLU A 13 14.43 -9.11 4.32
CA GLU A 13 15.00 -7.80 4.62
C GLU A 13 15.72 -7.21 3.40
N GLY A 14 15.65 -5.89 3.22
CA GLY A 14 16.29 -5.21 2.09
C GLY A 14 15.60 -5.35 0.72
N THR A 15 14.48 -6.07 0.59
CA THR A 15 13.78 -6.24 -0.71
C THR A 15 12.96 -5.03 -1.19
N GLY A 16 12.99 -3.91 -0.46
CA GLY A 16 12.31 -2.68 -0.87
C GLY A 16 10.82 -2.61 -0.59
N LYS A 17 10.27 -3.48 0.28
CA LYS A 17 8.83 -3.50 0.65
C LYS A 17 8.29 -2.12 1.05
N SER A 18 9.01 -1.42 1.93
CA SER A 18 8.61 -0.08 2.39
C SER A 18 8.61 0.97 1.28
N THR A 19 9.43 0.79 0.23
CA THR A 19 9.36 1.62 -0.98
C THR A 19 8.11 1.27 -1.78
N GLN A 20 7.86 -0.02 -2.02
CA GLN A 20 6.70 -0.48 -2.80
C GLN A 20 5.37 -0.11 -2.13
N THR A 21 5.26 -0.24 -0.81
CA THR A 21 4.10 0.17 -0.04
C THR A 21 3.78 1.66 -0.22
N ARG A 22 4.78 2.55 -0.22
CA ARG A 22 4.58 3.99 -0.45
C ARG A 22 4.17 4.28 -1.90
N LEU A 23 4.85 3.67 -2.86
CA LEU A 23 4.52 3.85 -4.29
C LEU A 23 3.08 3.41 -4.61
N LEU A 24 2.63 2.30 -4.01
CA LEU A 24 1.25 1.85 -4.19
C LEU A 24 0.24 2.82 -3.54
N ALA A 25 0.52 3.31 -2.33
CA ALA A 25 -0.34 4.29 -1.68
C ALA A 25 -0.47 5.57 -2.51
N ASP A 26 0.66 6.14 -2.95
CA ASP A 26 0.68 7.34 -3.80
C ASP A 26 -0.10 7.10 -5.10
N PHE A 27 0.08 5.93 -5.72
CA PHE A 27 -0.65 5.57 -6.94
C PHE A 27 -2.17 5.49 -6.73
N LEU A 28 -2.61 4.89 -5.62
CA LEU A 28 -4.03 4.77 -5.29
C LEU A 28 -4.66 6.13 -4.95
N GLU A 29 -3.96 6.94 -4.15
CA GLU A 29 -4.40 8.29 -3.78
C GLU A 29 -4.50 9.20 -5.01
N ASN A 30 -3.53 9.15 -5.92
CA ASN A 30 -3.57 9.89 -7.19
C ASN A 30 -4.72 9.47 -8.11
N ARG A 31 -5.30 8.29 -7.90
CA ARG A 31 -6.50 7.80 -8.60
C ARG A 31 -7.80 8.07 -7.84
N GLY A 32 -7.73 8.77 -6.70
CA GLY A 32 -8.89 9.11 -5.88
C GLY A 32 -9.36 7.98 -4.96
N TYR A 33 -8.55 6.93 -4.77
CA TYR A 33 -8.82 5.87 -3.80
C TYR A 33 -8.20 6.24 -2.45
N PRO A 34 -9.00 6.40 -1.37
CA PRO A 34 -8.45 6.60 -0.03
C PRO A 34 -7.55 5.42 0.36
N CYS A 35 -6.33 5.72 0.78
CA CYS A 35 -5.36 4.71 1.23
C CYS A 35 -4.91 5.04 2.66
N VAL A 36 -4.65 4.01 3.46
CA VAL A 36 -4.06 4.15 4.79
C VAL A 36 -2.89 3.18 4.88
N LEU A 37 -1.71 3.71 5.17
CA LEU A 37 -0.52 2.90 5.40
C LEU A 37 -0.44 2.50 6.87
N THR A 38 -0.34 1.18 7.11
CA THR A 38 -0.11 0.59 8.43
C THR A 38 1.27 -0.08 8.47
N ARG A 39 1.92 -0.11 9.63
CA ARG A 39 3.22 -0.77 9.85
C ARG A 39 3.06 -2.19 10.35
#